data_AF-A0A645JCY9-F1
#
_entry.id   AF-A0A645JCY9-F1
#
_cell.length_a   1.000
_cell.length_b   1.000
_cell.length_c   1.000
_cell.angle_alpha   90.00
_cell.angle_beta   90.00
_cell.angle_gamma   90.00
#
_symmetry.space_group_name_H-M   'P 1'
#
loop_
_entity.id
_entity.type
_entity.pdbx_description
1 polymer ?
#
loop_
_entity_poly.entity_id
_entity_poly.type
_entity_poly.pdbx_seq_one_letter_code
_entity_poly.pdbx_strand_id
1 'polypeptide(L)'
;MPSKEFIAYAVDELAKIDMIRREDVLDATHIRVKKAYPAYFGTYGRFDEVRAYLDGFSNLYCIGRNGQHRYNNMDHSMLTAMEAVRLMKAEETDKAILWSVNTEEEYHEQKSAK
;
A
#
# COMPACT_ATOMS: atom_id res chain seq x y z
N MET A 1 -15.98 9.52 14.84
CA MET A 1 -16.35 8.52 15.86
C MET A 1 -15.17 8.24 16.80
N PRO A 2 -15.34 8.44 18.11
CA PRO A 2 -14.40 8.01 19.16
C PRO A 2 -14.11 6.50 19.13
N SER A 3 -13.01 6.08 19.77
CA SER A 3 -12.55 4.68 19.72
C SER A 3 -13.58 3.69 20.28
N LYS A 4 -14.16 4.00 21.44
CA LYS A 4 -15.14 3.14 22.14
C LYS A 4 -16.39 2.89 21.30
N GLU A 5 -16.91 3.93 20.66
CA GLU A 5 -18.07 3.82 19.76
C GLU A 5 -17.75 2.96 18.53
N PHE A 6 -16.55 3.12 17.96
CA PHE A 6 -16.13 2.34 16.79
C PHE A 6 -15.97 0.84 17.10
N ILE A 7 -15.42 0.53 18.27
CA ILE A 7 -15.32 -0.85 18.76
C ILE A 7 -16.70 -1.44 18.99
N ALA A 8 -17.60 -0.72 19.68
CA ALA A 8 -18.96 -1.20 19.94
C ALA A 8 -19.70 -1.48 18.63
N TYR A 9 -19.59 -0.57 17.65
CA TYR A 9 -20.14 -0.74 16.31
C TYR A 9 -19.57 -1.98 15.60
N ALA A 10 -18.25 -2.20 15.62
CA ALA A 10 -17.64 -3.38 15.03
C ALA A 10 -18.13 -4.69 15.70
N VAL A 11 -18.26 -4.71 17.03
CA VAL A 11 -18.81 -5.89 17.76
C VAL A 11 -20.28 -6.11 17.40
N ASP A 12 -21.09 -5.05 17.26
CA ASP A 12 -22.48 -5.15 16.80
C ASP A 12 -22.55 -5.76 15.39
N GLU A 13 -21.71 -5.29 14.46
CA GLU A 13 -21.70 -5.80 13.08
C GLU A 13 -21.25 -7.27 13.01
N LEU A 14 -20.21 -7.66 13.76
CA LEU A 14 -19.76 -9.06 13.81
C LEU A 14 -20.82 -10.00 14.40
N ALA A 15 -21.57 -9.54 15.41
CA ALA A 15 -22.69 -10.31 15.96
C ALA A 15 -23.88 -10.41 14.99
N LYS A 16 -24.19 -9.33 14.26
CA LYS A 16 -25.28 -9.32 13.26
C LYS A 16 -25.05 -10.31 12.12
N ILE A 17 -23.80 -10.52 11.72
CA ILE A 17 -23.42 -11.50 10.69
C ILE A 17 -23.12 -12.91 11.27
N ASP A 18 -23.48 -13.13 12.53
CA ASP A 18 -23.34 -14.42 13.24
C ASP A 18 -21.90 -14.95 13.33
N MET A 19 -20.91 -14.04 13.41
CA MET A 19 -19.50 -14.43 13.52
C MET A 19 -19.04 -14.61 14.97
N ILE A 20 -19.67 -13.89 15.91
CA ILE A 20 -19.37 -13.92 17.35
C ILE A 20 -20.65 -13.74 18.18
N ARG A 21 -20.62 -14.15 19.45
CA ARG A 21 -21.56 -13.66 20.47
C ARG A 21 -20.95 -12.46 21.19
N ARG A 22 -21.78 -11.46 21.53
CA ARG A 22 -21.29 -10.20 22.13
C ARG A 22 -20.63 -10.43 23.49
N GLU A 23 -21.22 -11.31 24.27
CA GLU A 23 -20.81 -11.71 25.60
C GLU A 23 -19.46 -12.45 25.65
N ASP A 24 -18.99 -12.96 24.51
CA ASP A 24 -17.71 -13.68 24.42
C ASP A 24 -16.52 -12.75 24.13
N VAL A 25 -16.75 -11.44 23.92
CA VAL A 25 -15.66 -10.48 23.64
C VAL A 25 -14.91 -10.13 24.92
N LEU A 26 -13.65 -10.55 25.01
CA LEU A 26 -12.78 -10.29 26.17
C LEU A 26 -12.00 -8.98 26.07
N ASP A 27 -11.56 -8.61 24.87
CA ASP A 27 -10.75 -7.41 24.64
C ASP A 27 -10.90 -6.90 23.19
N ALA A 28 -10.54 -5.62 22.97
CA ALA A 28 -10.56 -4.99 21.67
C ALA A 28 -9.46 -3.93 21.55
N THR A 29 -8.78 -3.94 20.40
CA THR A 29 -7.78 -2.93 20.04
C THR A 29 -8.21 -2.19 18.77
N HIS A 30 -8.09 -0.87 18.79
CA HIS A 30 -8.38 -0.02 17.62
C HIS A 30 -7.16 0.82 17.26
N ILE A 31 -6.66 0.60 16.05
CA ILE A 31 -5.48 1.29 15.52
C ILE A 31 -5.90 2.08 14.27
N ARG A 32 -5.53 3.36 14.23
CA ARG A 32 -5.73 4.22 13.06
C ARG A 32 -4.44 4.36 12.29
N VAL A 33 -4.33 3.67 11.16
CA VAL A 33 -3.15 3.73 10.29
C VAL A 33 -3.38 4.79 9.21
N LYS A 34 -2.71 5.93 9.32
CA LYS A 34 -2.70 6.94 8.25
C LYS A 34 -1.95 6.38 7.04
N LYS A 35 -2.43 6.67 5.82
CA LYS A 35 -1.83 6.23 4.55
C LYS A 35 -1.69 4.71 4.43
N ALA A 36 -2.68 3.95 4.90
CA ALA A 36 -2.67 2.49 4.81
C ALA A 36 -2.73 1.98 3.36
N TYR A 37 -3.50 2.68 2.51
CA TYR A 37 -3.74 2.30 1.13
C TYR A 37 -3.41 3.45 0.18
N PRO A 38 -2.65 3.20 -0.90
CA PRO A 38 -2.52 4.15 -1.99
C PRO A 38 -3.88 4.25 -2.70
N ALA A 39 -4.33 5.48 -2.85
CA ALA A 39 -5.60 5.80 -3.49
C ALA A 39 -5.36 6.17 -4.96
N TYR A 40 -6.07 5.52 -5.87
CA TYR A 40 -6.00 5.76 -7.32
C TYR A 40 -7.20 6.54 -7.83
N PHE A 41 -7.34 7.76 -7.32
CA PHE A 41 -8.40 8.67 -7.74
C PHE A 41 -7.91 10.12 -7.75
N GLY A 42 -8.71 11.03 -8.30
CA GLY A 42 -8.37 12.45 -8.41
C GLY A 42 -7.19 12.67 -9.37
N THR A 43 -6.13 13.28 -8.89
CA THR A 43 -4.95 13.64 -9.70
C THR A 43 -3.98 12.49 -9.93
N TYR A 44 -4.34 11.25 -9.55
CA TYR A 44 -3.45 10.09 -9.72
C TYR A 44 -3.01 9.87 -11.18
N GLY A 45 -3.81 10.23 -12.17
CA GLY A 45 -3.42 10.17 -13.59
C GLY A 45 -2.20 11.02 -13.97
N ARG A 46 -1.71 11.90 -13.06
CA ARG A 46 -0.49 12.70 -13.21
C ARG A 46 0.68 12.16 -12.37
N PHE A 47 0.56 10.94 -11.82
CA PHE A 47 1.57 10.37 -10.93
C PHE A 47 2.95 10.27 -11.60
N ASP A 48 3.00 10.01 -12.91
CA ASP A 48 4.25 9.95 -13.67
C ASP A 48 5.04 11.27 -13.64
N GLU A 49 4.38 12.42 -13.52
CA GLU A 49 5.06 13.71 -13.36
C GLU A 49 5.82 13.78 -12.02
N VAL A 50 5.19 13.30 -10.94
CA VAL A 50 5.81 13.23 -9.61
C VAL A 50 6.97 12.25 -9.62
N ARG A 51 6.77 11.07 -10.21
CA ARG A 51 7.82 10.07 -10.37
C ARG A 51 9.01 10.64 -11.15
N ALA A 52 8.78 11.22 -12.32
CA ALA A 52 9.84 11.77 -13.16
C ALA A 52 10.65 12.85 -12.42
N TYR A 53 9.98 13.70 -11.65
CA TYR A 53 10.64 14.68 -10.79
C TYR A 53 11.52 14.02 -9.71
N LEU A 54 11.00 12.99 -9.01
CA LEU A 54 11.72 12.31 -7.94
C LEU A 54 12.88 11.42 -8.47
N ASP A 55 12.72 10.80 -9.63
CA ASP A 55 13.74 9.94 -10.24
C ASP A 55 15.02 10.74 -10.59
N GLY A 56 14.91 12.06 -10.83
CA GLY A 56 16.03 12.97 -11.09
C GLY A 56 17.02 13.16 -9.94
N PHE A 57 16.66 12.80 -8.70
CA PHE A 57 17.58 12.87 -7.56
C PHE A 57 18.41 11.58 -7.45
N SER A 58 19.71 11.63 -7.74
CA SER A 58 20.58 10.43 -7.75
C SER A 58 20.65 9.67 -6.42
N ASN A 59 20.40 10.35 -5.30
CA ASN A 59 20.46 9.79 -3.94
C ASN A 59 19.08 9.47 -3.32
N LEU A 60 18.00 9.51 -4.10
CA LEU A 60 16.64 9.20 -3.63
C LEU A 60 16.09 7.94 -4.30
N TYR A 61 15.58 7.00 -3.51
CA TYR A 61 15.01 5.74 -3.97
C TYR A 61 13.60 5.56 -3.41
N CYS A 62 12.60 5.60 -4.29
CA CYS A 62 11.21 5.36 -3.95
C CYS A 62 10.92 3.85 -3.88
N ILE A 63 10.71 3.33 -2.68
CA ILE A 63 10.49 1.89 -2.44
C ILE A 63 9.23 1.63 -1.61
N GLY A 64 8.72 0.41 -1.69
CA GLY A 64 7.56 -0.05 -0.93
C GLY A 64 6.25 0.65 -1.28
N ARG A 65 5.19 0.28 -0.55
CA ARG A 65 3.80 0.66 -0.84
C ARG A 65 3.58 2.16 -1.07
N ASN A 66 3.90 3.00 -0.10
CA ASN A 66 3.65 4.45 -0.20
C ASN A 66 4.81 5.22 -0.85
N GLY A 67 6.04 4.67 -0.85
CA GLY A 67 7.16 5.31 -1.55
C GLY A 67 6.97 5.27 -3.06
N GLN A 68 6.42 4.17 -3.57
CA GLN A 68 6.05 4.00 -4.99
C GLN A 68 4.59 4.35 -5.27
N HIS A 69 3.79 4.64 -4.23
CA HIS A 69 2.33 4.77 -4.30
C HIS A 69 1.67 3.60 -5.07
N ARG A 70 2.16 2.38 -4.84
CA ARG A 70 1.67 1.14 -5.46
C ARG A 70 1.03 0.22 -4.43
N TYR A 71 -0.02 -0.49 -4.82
CA TYR A 71 -0.69 -1.48 -3.99
C TYR A 71 0.20 -2.71 -3.89
N ASN A 72 1.21 -2.62 -3.02
CA ASN A 72 2.18 -3.67 -2.81
C ASN A 72 1.87 -4.43 -1.52
N ASN A 73 2.01 -5.75 -1.61
CA ASN A 73 2.12 -6.63 -0.46
C ASN A 73 3.53 -6.50 0.16
N MET A 74 3.74 -7.21 1.27
CA MET A 74 4.97 -7.13 2.06
C MET A 74 6.18 -7.60 1.28
N ASP A 75 6.08 -8.74 0.62
CA ASP A 75 7.09 -9.34 -0.25
C ASP A 75 7.53 -8.40 -1.37
N HIS A 76 6.58 -7.80 -2.10
CA HIS A 76 6.88 -6.78 -3.11
C HIS A 76 7.60 -5.57 -2.50
N SER A 77 7.13 -5.10 -1.34
CA SER A 77 7.78 -3.98 -0.65
C SER A 77 9.21 -4.31 -0.22
N MET A 78 9.46 -5.53 0.27
CA MET A 78 10.79 -5.98 0.63
C MET A 78 11.70 -6.15 -0.60
N LEU A 79 11.19 -6.71 -1.70
CA LEU A 79 11.94 -6.85 -2.95
C LEU A 79 12.40 -5.48 -3.50
N THR A 80 11.54 -4.46 -3.45
CA THR A 80 11.95 -3.10 -3.87
C THR A 80 13.10 -2.54 -3.01
N ALA A 81 13.14 -2.87 -1.71
CA ALA A 81 14.24 -2.48 -0.85
C ALA A 81 15.53 -3.24 -1.19
N MET A 82 15.43 -4.54 -1.48
CA MET A 82 16.57 -5.37 -1.89
C MET A 82 17.19 -4.86 -3.20
N GLU A 83 16.36 -4.53 -4.20
CA GLU A 83 16.83 -3.96 -5.46
C GLU A 83 17.46 -2.58 -5.27
N ALA A 84 16.90 -1.72 -4.41
CA ALA A 84 17.51 -0.42 -4.12
C ALA A 84 18.91 -0.57 -3.52
N VAL A 85 19.11 -1.52 -2.60
CA VAL A 85 20.44 -1.82 -2.04
C VAL A 85 21.37 -2.42 -3.09
N ARG A 86 20.86 -3.29 -3.99
CA ARG A 86 21.64 -3.84 -5.11
C ARG A 86 22.17 -2.73 -6.00
N LEU A 87 21.32 -1.80 -6.42
CA LEU A 87 21.68 -0.64 -7.23
C LEU A 87 22.78 0.19 -6.57
N MET A 88 22.60 0.53 -5.29
CA MET A 88 23.59 1.30 -4.52
C MET A 88 24.95 0.60 -4.46
N LYS A 89 24.98 -0.72 -4.26
CA LYS A 89 26.22 -1.50 -4.21
C LYS A 89 26.90 -1.64 -5.56
N ALA A 90 26.13 -1.67 -6.64
CA ALA A 90 26.63 -1.77 -8.01
C ALA A 90 27.00 -0.39 -8.60
N GLU A 91 26.76 0.70 -7.86
CA GLU A 91 26.87 2.07 -8.35
C GLU A 91 26.01 2.33 -9.61
N GLU A 92 24.93 1.55 -9.75
CA GLU A 92 23.94 1.70 -10.82
C GLU A 92 22.94 2.81 -10.46
N THR A 93 22.75 3.75 -11.37
CA THR A 93 21.85 4.91 -11.17
C THR A 93 20.49 4.74 -11.84
N ASP A 94 20.33 3.74 -12.71
CA ASP A 94 19.05 3.41 -13.32
C ASP A 94 18.13 2.70 -12.31
N LYS A 95 17.05 3.38 -11.93
CA LYS A 95 16.08 2.91 -10.94
C LYS A 95 14.87 2.22 -11.56
N ALA A 96 14.85 2.00 -12.89
CA ALA A 96 13.71 1.40 -13.58
C ALA A 96 13.27 0.07 -12.98
N ILE A 97 14.23 -0.75 -12.50
CA ILE A 97 13.97 -2.04 -11.86
C ILE A 97 13.07 -1.92 -10.61
N LEU A 98 13.14 -0.82 -9.85
CA LEU A 98 12.27 -0.61 -8.69
C LEU A 98 10.81 -0.52 -9.11
N TRP A 99 10.57 0.08 -10.27
CA TRP A 99 9.24 0.32 -10.83
C TRP A 99 8.72 -0.84 -11.69
N SER A 100 9.48 -1.94 -11.83
CA SER A 100 9.00 -3.19 -12.43
C SER A 100 8.66 -4.27 -11.40
N VAL A 101 9.01 -4.07 -10.12
CA VAL A 101 8.53 -4.97 -9.06
C VAL A 101 7.00 -4.81 -8.97
N ASN A 102 6.28 -5.93 -9.10
CA ASN A 102 4.81 -6.05 -9.07
C ASN A 102 4.04 -5.68 -10.38
N THR A 103 4.69 -5.52 -11.54
CA THR A 103 3.96 -5.22 -12.79
C THR A 103 3.35 -6.45 -13.49
N GLU A 104 3.60 -7.67 -13.01
CA GLU A 104 3.08 -8.90 -13.64
C GLU A 104 1.67 -9.29 -13.14
N GLU A 105 1.24 -8.85 -11.95
CA GLU A 105 -0.08 -9.19 -11.39
C GLU A 105 -1.20 -8.18 -11.72
N GLU A 106 -0.86 -7.01 -12.32
CA GLU A 106 -1.84 -5.98 -12.74
C GLU A 106 -2.78 -6.45 -13.88
N TYR A 107 -2.55 -7.63 -14.47
CA TYR A 107 -3.38 -8.16 -15.56
C TYR A 107 -4.79 -8.61 -15.14
N HIS A 108 -5.09 -8.72 -13.83
CA HIS A 108 -6.38 -9.22 -13.36
C HIS A 108 -7.46 -8.15 -13.09
N GLU A 109 -7.13 -6.85 -13.18
CA GLU A 109 -8.09 -5.76 -12.95
C GLU A 109 -8.39 -4.90 -14.20
N GLN A 110 -8.27 -5.44 -15.41
CA GLN A 110 -8.88 -4.77 -16.56
C GLN A 110 -10.40 -4.87 -16.47
N LYS A 111 -11.04 -3.77 -16.05
CA LYS A 111 -12.49 -3.57 -16.24
C LYS A 111 -12.82 -3.78 -17.71
N SER A 112 -13.62 -4.79 -18.02
CA SER A 112 -14.34 -4.84 -19.28
C SER A 112 -15.18 -3.57 -19.37
N ALA A 113 -14.81 -2.66 -20.28
CA ALA A 113 -15.65 -1.53 -20.62
C ALA A 113 -17.01 -2.08 -21.09
N LYS A 114 -18.08 -1.62 -20.45
CA LYS A 114 -19.43 -1.68 -21.03
C LYS A 114 -19.59 -0.53 -22.00
#